data_AF-A0A920F2V1-F1
#
_entry.id   AF-A0A920F2V1-F1
#
_cell.length_a   1.000
_cell.length_b   1.000
_cell.length_c   1.000
_cell.angle_alpha   90.00
_cell.angle_beta   90.00
_cell.angle_gamma   90.00
#
_symmetry.space_group_name_H-M   'P 1'
#
loop_
_entity.id
_entity.type
_entity.pdbx_description
1 polymer ?
#
loop_
_entity_poly.entity_id
_entity_poly.type
_entity_poly.pdbx_seq_one_letter_code
_entity_poly.pdbx_strand_id
1 'polypeptide(L)'
;MEMKQVPRAGYPIQGLWISGLHRKLSIRNLMFPLKLIVSLCHSYFILKKFKPQIVIGTGGFASGPLLYMAIRMNIPSLIQEQNALPGITNRFLGKHVHRICIAHKEAASFFQSTKHISQETLYEQIGSLYHQYQRGKKKDEACTIKNNFTRCWR
;
A
#
# COMPACT_ATOMS: atom_id res chain seq x y z
N MET A 1 4.98 11.35 14.24
CA MET A 1 6.43 11.24 13.96
C MET A 1 6.68 11.33 12.46
N GLU A 2 5.82 10.67 11.68
CA GLU A 2 5.78 10.58 10.22
C GLU A 2 5.63 11.94 9.53
N MET A 3 4.73 12.80 10.02
CA MET A 3 4.52 14.16 9.48
C MET A 3 5.77 15.06 9.54
N LYS A 4 6.81 14.66 10.27
CA LYS A 4 8.11 15.35 10.29
C LYS A 4 9.16 14.62 9.46
N GLN A 5 9.20 13.29 9.52
CA GLN A 5 10.25 12.49 8.88
C GLN A 5 10.04 12.32 7.36
N VAL A 6 8.81 12.15 6.90
CA VAL A 6 8.52 11.95 5.46
C VAL A 6 8.86 13.21 4.64
N PRO A 7 8.50 14.44 5.07
CA PRO A 7 8.95 15.65 4.39
C PRO A 7 10.46 15.84 4.41
N ARG A 8 11.13 15.47 5.50
CA ARG A 8 12.61 15.54 5.60
C ARG A 8 13.31 14.65 4.58
N ALA A 9 12.70 13.54 4.20
CA ALA A 9 13.19 12.65 3.15
C ALA A 9 12.82 13.13 1.73
N GLY A 10 12.17 14.29 1.58
CA GLY A 10 11.81 14.86 0.28
C GLY A 10 10.50 14.32 -0.32
N TYR A 11 9.72 13.55 0.45
CA TYR A 11 8.46 12.97 -0.04
C TYR A 11 7.25 13.82 0.38
N PRO A 12 6.26 13.99 -0.51
CA PRO A 12 5.02 14.66 -0.15
C PRO A 12 4.25 13.81 0.86
N ILE A 13 3.68 14.47 1.87
CA ILE A 13 2.77 13.83 2.82
C ILE A 13 1.50 14.64 2.94
N GLN A 14 0.36 13.95 2.95
CA GLN A 14 -0.94 14.55 3.19
C GLN A 14 -1.62 13.79 4.33
N GLY A 15 -2.06 14.53 5.35
CA GLY A 15 -2.80 13.96 6.47
C GLY A 15 -4.29 13.85 6.16
N LEU A 16 -4.93 12.83 6.71
CA LEU A 16 -6.39 12.72 6.76
C LEU A 16 -6.87 13.12 8.15
N TRP A 17 -8.04 13.75 8.23
CA TRP A 17 -8.67 14.09 9.50
C TRP A 17 -9.37 12.87 10.10
N ILE A 18 -8.57 11.90 10.55
CA ILE A 18 -9.03 10.64 11.09
C ILE A 18 -8.30 10.33 12.39
N SER A 19 -8.99 9.64 13.30
CA SER A 19 -8.44 9.16 14.56
C SER A 19 -8.94 7.76 14.84
N GLY A 20 -8.17 6.95 15.56
CA GLY A 20 -8.61 5.62 15.99
C GLY A 20 -9.82 5.70 16.92
N LEU A 21 -10.62 4.64 16.90
CA LEU A 21 -11.68 4.44 17.90
C LEU A 21 -11.05 4.10 19.25
N HIS A 22 -11.49 4.77 20.31
CA HIS A 22 -11.13 4.38 21.66
C HIS A 22 -11.92 3.12 22.04
N ARG A 23 -11.29 2.22 22.80
CA ARG A 23 -11.91 0.95 23.24
C ARG A 23 -13.15 1.15 24.12
N LYS A 24 -13.26 2.30 24.81
CA LYS A 24 -14.43 2.68 25.60
C LYS A 24 -15.32 3.62 24.79
N LEU A 25 -16.64 3.49 24.92
CA LEU A 25 -17.60 4.47 24.42
C LEU A 25 -17.32 5.81 25.12
N SER A 26 -16.76 6.74 24.37
CA SER A 26 -16.40 8.09 24.84
C SER A 26 -17.02 9.09 23.87
N ILE A 27 -17.32 10.29 24.37
CA ILE A 27 -17.73 11.44 23.55
C ILE A 27 -16.73 11.68 22.40
N ARG A 28 -15.46 11.33 22.60
CA ARG A 28 -14.41 11.38 21.56
C ARG A 28 -14.70 10.47 20.34
N ASN A 29 -15.45 9.39 20.52
CA ASN A 29 -15.87 8.50 19.44
C ASN A 29 -17.11 9.00 18.70
N LEU A 30 -17.88 9.96 19.25
CA LEU A 30 -19.06 10.51 18.57
C LEU A 30 -18.68 11.29 17.30
N MET A 31 -17.49 11.89 17.28
CA MET A 31 -16.95 12.56 16.09
C MET A 31 -16.36 11.59 15.06
N PHE A 32 -16.19 10.31 15.39
CA PHE A 32 -15.54 9.36 14.50
C PHE A 32 -16.28 9.17 13.17
N PRO A 33 -17.61 9.00 13.12
CA PRO A 33 -18.34 8.89 11.85
C PRO A 33 -18.14 10.11 10.95
N LEU A 34 -18.18 11.33 11.51
CA LEU A 34 -17.93 12.56 10.76
C LEU A 34 -16.51 12.59 10.20
N LYS A 35 -15.51 12.33 11.04
CA LYS A 35 -14.09 12.24 10.63
C LYS A 35 -13.87 11.21 9.53
N LEU A 36 -14.56 10.07 9.63
CA LEU A 36 -14.49 9.01 8.63
C LEU A 36 -15.07 9.47 7.30
N ILE A 37 -16.27 10.05 7.27
CA ILE A 37 -16.91 10.54 6.04
C ILE A 37 -16.03 11.61 5.38
N VAL A 38 -15.55 12.60 6.14
CA VAL A 38 -14.66 13.64 5.61
C VAL A 38 -13.38 13.03 5.04
N SER A 39 -12.78 12.06 5.74
CA SER A 39 -11.56 11.39 5.30
C SER A 39 -11.78 10.52 4.06
N LEU A 40 -12.95 9.91 3.89
CA LEU A 40 -13.32 9.17 2.68
C LEU A 40 -13.44 10.11 1.49
N CYS A 41 -14.16 11.23 1.64
CA CYS A 41 -14.27 12.24 0.58
C CYS A 41 -12.89 12.80 0.19
N HIS A 42 -12.07 13.17 1.18
CA HIS A 42 -10.72 13.66 0.92
C HIS A 42 -9.85 12.60 0.22
N SER A 43 -9.93 11.34 0.66
CA SER A 43 -9.21 10.23 0.02
C SER A 43 -9.57 10.06 -1.45
N TYR A 44 -10.85 10.15 -1.80
CA TYR A 44 -11.30 10.10 -3.18
C TYR A 44 -10.63 11.18 -4.05
N PHE A 45 -10.57 12.42 -3.56
CA PHE A 45 -9.90 13.51 -4.29
C PHE A 45 -8.38 13.30 -4.40
N ILE A 46 -7.73 12.80 -3.35
CA ILE A 46 -6.29 12.46 -3.38
C ILE A 46 -6.03 11.43 -4.49
N LEU A 47 -6.80 10.34 -4.51
CA LEU A 47 -6.64 9.28 -5.50
C LEU A 47 -6.94 9.76 -6.92
N LYS A 48 -7.98 10.58 -7.10
CA LYS A 48 -8.34 11.16 -8.41
C LYS A 48 -7.27 12.11 -8.94
N LYS A 49 -6.61 12.88 -8.05
CA LYS A 49 -5.53 13.80 -8.40
C LYS A 49 -4.22 13.07 -8.70
N PHE A 50 -3.86 12.12 -7.85
CA PHE A 50 -2.58 11.40 -7.94
C PHE A 50 -2.59 10.30 -9.01
N LYS A 51 -3.74 9.67 -9.27
CA LYS A 51 -3.92 8.57 -10.24
C LYS A 51 -2.90 7.43 -10.06
N PRO A 52 -2.83 6.83 -8.85
CA PRO A 52 -1.85 5.77 -8.59
C PRO A 52 -2.13 4.52 -9.43
N GLN A 53 -1.07 3.84 -9.84
CA GLN A 53 -1.15 2.49 -10.42
C GLN A 53 -1.36 1.42 -9.33
N ILE A 54 -0.90 1.70 -8.11
CA ILE A 54 -1.05 0.82 -6.96
C ILE A 54 -1.13 1.62 -5.66
N VAL A 55 -1.90 1.11 -4.69
CA VAL A 55 -2.03 1.68 -3.34
C VAL A 55 -1.64 0.65 -2.30
N ILE A 56 -0.75 1.04 -1.40
CA ILE A 56 -0.24 0.18 -0.32
C ILE A 56 -0.73 0.72 1.02
N GLY A 57 -1.50 -0.09 1.75
CA GLY A 57 -1.89 0.21 3.12
C GLY A 57 -1.04 -0.55 4.13
N THR A 58 -0.27 0.16 4.94
CA THR A 58 0.58 -0.43 5.99
C THR A 58 -0.14 -0.59 7.33
N GLY A 59 -1.47 -0.47 7.34
CA GLY A 59 -2.31 -0.60 8.53
C GLY A 59 -2.58 0.69 9.30
N GLY A 60 -3.19 0.54 10.47
CA GLY A 60 -3.68 1.63 11.31
C GLY A 60 -5.02 2.23 10.85
N PHE A 61 -5.59 3.10 11.67
CA PHE A 61 -6.84 3.82 11.35
C PHE A 61 -6.64 4.87 10.25
N ALA A 62 -5.41 5.35 10.06
CA ALA A 62 -5.09 6.41 9.10
C ALA A 62 -5.14 5.92 7.64
N SER A 63 -4.66 4.71 7.35
CA SER A 63 -4.66 4.15 6.00
C SER A 63 -6.05 3.66 5.55
N GLY A 64 -6.96 3.42 6.49
CA GLY A 64 -8.28 2.83 6.23
C GLY A 64 -9.11 3.55 5.17
N PRO A 65 -9.41 4.86 5.33
CA PRO A 65 -10.24 5.59 4.36
C PRO A 65 -9.64 5.63 2.95
N LEU A 66 -8.32 5.82 2.85
CA LEU A 66 -7.62 5.91 1.58
C LEU A 66 -7.59 4.57 0.85
N LEU A 67 -7.24 3.50 1.57
CA LEU A 67 -7.23 2.17 0.99
C LEU A 67 -8.65 1.70 0.62
N TYR A 68 -9.65 2.01 1.45
CA TYR A 68 -11.05 1.70 1.15
C TYR A 68 -11.51 2.41 -0.15
N MET A 69 -11.21 3.70 -0.32
CA MET A 69 -11.53 4.41 -1.55
C MET A 69 -10.77 3.88 -2.76
N ALA A 70 -9.51 3.49 -2.62
CA ALA A 70 -8.74 2.87 -3.71
C ALA A 70 -9.41 1.59 -4.22
N ILE A 71 -9.84 0.72 -3.29
CA ILE A 71 -10.59 -0.50 -3.61
C ILE A 71 -11.90 -0.17 -4.33
N ARG A 72 -12.68 0.80 -3.83
CA ARG A 72 -13.95 1.23 -4.44
C ARG A 72 -13.78 1.83 -5.84
N MET A 73 -12.62 2.42 -6.11
CA MET A 73 -12.23 2.96 -7.41
C MET A 73 -11.58 1.91 -8.33
N ASN A 74 -11.55 0.63 -7.94
CA ASN A 74 -10.89 -0.47 -8.66
C ASN A 74 -9.40 -0.23 -8.93
N ILE A 75 -8.73 0.52 -8.05
CA ILE A 75 -7.28 0.70 -8.13
C ILE A 75 -6.61 -0.53 -7.49
N PRO A 76 -5.58 -1.13 -8.12
CA PRO A 76 -4.81 -2.21 -7.52
C PRO A 76 -4.32 -1.84 -6.12
N SER A 77 -4.55 -2.73 -5.16
CA SER A 77 -4.39 -2.40 -3.76
C SER A 77 -3.84 -3.57 -2.95
N LEU A 78 -2.91 -3.29 -2.05
CA LEU A 78 -2.32 -4.30 -1.16
C LEU A 78 -2.25 -3.81 0.29
N ILE A 79 -2.31 -4.77 1.21
CA ILE A 79 -2.05 -4.54 2.64
C ILE A 79 -0.67 -5.08 3.00
N GLN A 80 0.09 -4.33 3.78
CA GLN A 80 1.28 -4.80 4.49
C GLN A 80 0.93 -4.90 5.98
N GLU A 81 0.91 -6.11 6.52
CA GLU A 81 0.65 -6.36 7.95
C GLU A 81 1.92 -6.87 8.64
N GLN A 82 2.40 -6.06 9.57
CA GLN A 82 3.63 -6.32 10.32
C GLN A 82 3.37 -7.08 11.62
N ASN A 83 2.13 -7.11 12.12
CA ASN A 83 1.79 -7.68 13.41
C ASN A 83 1.25 -9.10 13.28
N ALA A 84 1.52 -9.95 14.28
CA ALA A 84 0.91 -11.28 14.39
C ALA A 84 -0.61 -11.22 14.65
N LEU A 85 -1.09 -10.14 15.28
CA LEU A 85 -2.51 -9.85 15.48
C LEU A 85 -2.92 -8.61 14.64
N PRO A 86 -3.55 -8.82 13.46
CA PRO A 86 -3.90 -7.72 12.58
C PRO A 86 -4.95 -6.79 13.17
N GLY A 87 -4.80 -5.49 12.90
CA GLY A 87 -5.77 -4.48 13.32
C GLY A 87 -7.15 -4.67 12.64
N ILE A 88 -8.21 -4.15 13.28
CA ILE A 88 -9.59 -4.27 12.78
C ILE A 88 -9.71 -3.74 11.34
N THR A 89 -9.08 -2.60 11.05
CA THR A 89 -9.06 -2.01 9.71
C THR A 89 -8.50 -2.97 8.67
N ASN A 90 -7.36 -3.61 8.95
CA ASN A 90 -6.73 -4.53 8.03
C ASN A 90 -7.57 -5.80 7.84
N ARG A 91 -8.12 -6.35 8.92
CA ARG A 91 -9.02 -7.52 8.84
C ARG A 91 -10.26 -7.24 7.99
N PHE A 92 -10.82 -6.04 8.09
CA PHE A 92 -11.98 -5.62 7.30
C PHE A 92 -11.62 -5.42 5.83
N LEU A 93 -10.58 -4.65 5.53
CA LEU A 93 -10.17 -4.34 4.16
C LEU A 93 -9.50 -5.52 3.46
N GLY A 94 -8.91 -6.44 4.22
CA GLY A 94 -8.26 -7.66 3.73
C GLY A 94 -9.15 -8.50 2.80
N LYS A 95 -10.45 -8.49 3.02
CA LYS A 95 -11.42 -9.21 2.17
C LYS A 95 -11.48 -8.67 0.73
N HIS A 96 -11.13 -7.41 0.54
CA HIS A 96 -11.37 -6.68 -0.70
C HIS A 96 -10.09 -6.31 -1.46
N VAL A 97 -8.93 -6.36 -0.82
CA VAL A 97 -7.65 -6.09 -1.49
C VAL A 97 -7.22 -7.22 -2.44
N HIS A 98 -6.27 -6.89 -3.31
CA HIS A 98 -5.74 -7.82 -4.30
C HIS A 98 -4.71 -8.78 -3.70
N ARG A 99 -3.91 -8.28 -2.76
CA ARG A 99 -2.86 -9.03 -2.06
C ARG A 99 -2.72 -8.54 -0.62
N ILE A 100 -2.30 -9.46 0.25
CA ILE A 100 -1.95 -9.14 1.63
C ILE A 100 -0.56 -9.71 1.87
N CYS A 101 0.37 -8.86 2.28
CA CYS A 101 1.73 -9.23 2.64
C CYS A 101 1.79 -9.33 4.17
N ILE A 102 2.12 -10.52 4.68
CA ILE A 102 2.16 -10.80 6.12
C ILE A 102 3.59 -11.06 6.57
N ALA A 103 4.00 -10.43 7.67
CA ALA A 103 5.30 -10.69 8.32
C ALA A 103 5.28 -11.97 9.17
N HIS A 104 4.13 -12.29 9.76
CA HIS A 104 3.94 -13.41 10.69
C HIS A 104 2.90 -14.38 10.14
N LYS A 105 3.20 -15.69 10.20
CA LYS A 105 2.30 -16.74 9.68
C LYS A 105 0.97 -16.78 10.43
N GLU A 106 0.99 -16.47 11.71
CA GLU A 106 -0.16 -16.40 12.61
C GLU A 106 -1.22 -15.40 12.09
N ALA A 107 -0.77 -14.31 11.48
CA ALA A 107 -1.64 -13.27 10.93
C ALA A 107 -2.54 -13.81 9.80
N ALA A 108 -2.09 -14.83 9.05
CA ALA A 108 -2.84 -15.41 7.94
C ALA A 108 -4.24 -15.88 8.36
N SER A 109 -4.37 -16.43 9.56
CA SER A 109 -5.64 -16.95 10.10
C SER A 109 -6.73 -15.88 10.25
N PHE A 110 -6.35 -14.60 10.38
CA PHE A 110 -7.29 -13.48 10.54
C PHE A 110 -7.84 -12.95 9.22
N PHE A 111 -7.27 -13.39 8.11
CA PHE A 111 -7.66 -12.94 6.79
C PHE A 111 -8.22 -14.12 6.00
N GLN A 112 -9.53 -14.09 5.75
CA GLN A 112 -10.29 -15.20 5.17
C GLN A 112 -9.94 -15.52 3.70
N SER A 113 -9.17 -14.65 3.01
CA SER A 113 -8.86 -14.78 1.59
C SER A 113 -7.57 -15.58 1.35
N THR A 114 -7.50 -16.41 0.32
CA THR A 114 -6.27 -17.11 -0.13
C THR A 114 -5.20 -16.20 -0.78
N LYS A 115 -5.25 -14.89 -0.55
CA LYS A 115 -4.44 -13.86 -1.25
C LYS A 115 -3.19 -13.43 -0.47
N HIS A 116 -2.73 -14.25 0.47
CA HIS A 116 -1.62 -13.91 1.36
C HIS A 116 -0.28 -14.28 0.73
N ILE A 117 0.70 -13.41 0.91
CA ILE A 117 2.10 -13.63 0.55
C ILE A 117 2.90 -13.41 1.84
N SER A 118 3.68 -14.41 2.25
CA SER A 118 4.61 -14.24 3.37
C SER A 118 5.72 -13.28 2.97
N GLN A 119 6.25 -12.56 3.95
CA GLN A 119 7.27 -11.56 3.72
C GLN A 119 8.55 -12.16 3.11
N GLU A 120 8.93 -13.40 3.46
CA GLU A 120 10.04 -14.11 2.82
C GLU A 120 9.80 -14.27 1.31
N THR A 121 8.62 -14.76 0.92
CA THR A 121 8.24 -14.94 -0.49
C THR A 121 8.21 -13.61 -1.24
N LEU A 122 7.78 -12.53 -0.57
CA LEU A 122 7.81 -11.19 -1.16
C LEU A 122 9.25 -10.74 -1.49
N TYR A 123 10.19 -10.96 -0.56
CA TYR A 123 11.60 -10.61 -0.78
C TYR A 123 12.23 -11.42 -1.91
N GLU A 124 11.93 -12.70 -2.00
CA GLU A 124 12.39 -13.55 -3.11
C GLU A 124 11.84 -13.06 -4.45
N GLN A 125 10.55 -12.71 -4.51
CA GLN A 125 9.92 -12.17 -5.71
C GLN A 125 10.54 -10.83 -6.12
N ILE A 126 10.72 -9.91 -5.18
CA ILE A 126 11.37 -8.61 -5.45
C ILE A 126 12.82 -8.82 -5.90
N GLY A 127 13.56 -9.72 -5.23
CA GLY A 127 14.94 -10.04 -5.59
C GLY A 127 15.06 -10.60 -7.01
N SER A 128 14.17 -11.54 -7.38
CA SER A 128 14.14 -12.08 -8.74
C SER A 128 13.81 -11.01 -9.79
N LEU A 129 12.84 -10.14 -9.52
CA LEU A 129 12.49 -9.02 -10.40
C LEU A 129 13.64 -8.02 -10.54
N TYR A 130 14.32 -7.71 -9.45
CA TYR A 130 15.49 -6.82 -9.47
C TYR A 130 16.62 -7.43 -10.32
N HIS A 131 16.95 -8.70 -10.14
CA HIS A 131 17.96 -9.37 -10.97
C HIS A 131 17.56 -9.42 -12.44
N GLN A 132 16.28 -9.63 -12.76
CA GLN A 132 15.77 -9.60 -14.12
C GLN A 132 15.89 -8.20 -14.72
N TYR A 133 15.49 -7.17 -13.98
CA TYR A 133 15.64 -5.76 -14.39
C TYR A 133 17.10 -5.41 -14.66
N GLN A 134 18.02 -5.80 -13.78
CA GLN A 134 19.46 -5.56 -13.96
C GLN A 134 20.03 -6.30 -15.18
N ARG A 135 19.55 -7.52 -15.46
CA ARG A 135 19.91 -8.26 -16.69
C ARG A 135 19.35 -7.58 -17.95
N GLY A 136 18.12 -7.07 -17.90
CA GLY A 136 17.50 -6.28 -18.97
C GLY A 136 18.29 -5.01 -19.25
N LYS A 137 18.59 -4.23 -18.20
CA LYS A 137 19.40 -3.01 -18.30
C LYS A 137 20.80 -3.28 -18.86
N LYS A 138 21.48 -4.35 -18.42
CA LYS A 138 22.75 -4.77 -19.01
C LYS A 138 22.63 -5.20 -20.47
N LYS A 139 21.51 -5.84 -20.87
CA LYS A 139 21.24 -6.16 -22.28
C LYS A 139 21.01 -4.90 -23.11
N ASP A 140 20.27 -3.93 -22.59
CA ASP A 140 20.00 -2.66 -23.27
C ASP A 140 21.26 -1.81 -23.39
N GLU A 141 22.09 -1.77 -22.34
CA GLU A 141 23.42 -1.14 -22.37
C GLU A 141 24.37 -1.87 -23.33
N ALA A 142 24.39 -3.21 -23.32
CA ALA A 142 25.17 -3.99 -24.28
C ALA A 142 24.66 -3.82 -25.73
N CYS A 143 23.36 -3.64 -25.93
CA CYS A 143 22.75 -3.32 -27.22
C CYS A 143 23.15 -1.91 -27.67
N THR A 144 23.19 -0.95 -26.74
CA THR A 144 23.61 0.44 -27.00
C THR A 144 25.11 0.53 -27.33
N ILE A 145 25.96 -0.22 -26.60
CA ILE A 145 27.41 -0.31 -26.86
C ILE A 145 27.67 -1.02 -28.20
N LYS A 146 26.89 -2.05 -28.55
CA LYS A 146 26.99 -2.72 -29.86
C LYS A 146 26.41 -1.87 -31.00
N ASN A 147 25.44 -1.00 -30.74
CA ASN A 147 24.76 -0.17 -31.74
C ASN A 147 25.42 1.19 -32.03
N ASN A 148 26.70 1.38 -31.66
CA ASN A 148 27.57 2.22 -32.49
C ASN A 148 27.82 1.61 -33.89
N PHE A 149 27.24 0.44 -34.18
CA PHE A 149 26.84 0.04 -35.52
C PHE A 149 25.34 -0.28 -35.56
N THR A 150 24.58 0.70 -36.03
CA THR A 150 23.25 0.62 -36.66
C THR A 150 22.20 -0.36 -36.09
N ARG A 151 21.08 0.25 -35.68
CA ARG A 151 19.69 -0.24 -35.87
C ARG A 151 19.18 -1.21 -34.79
N CYS A 152 18.48 -0.66 -33.81
CA CYS A 152 17.34 -1.35 -33.21
C CYS A 152 16.41 -0.32 -32.56
N TRP A 153 15.21 -0.18 -33.11
CA TRP A 153 13.90 -0.02 -32.47
C TRP A 153 12.89 0.27 -33.60
N ARG A 154 12.30 -0.81 -34.12
CA ARG A 154 10.90 -0.84 -34.57
C ARG A 154 10.15 -1.69 -33.57
#